data_AF-A0A0F0IBD7-F1
#
_entry.id   AF-A0A0F0IBD7-F1
#
_cell.length_a   1.000
_cell.length_b   1.000
_cell.length_c   1.000
_cell.angle_alpha   90.00
_cell.angle_beta   90.00
_cell.angle_gamma   90.00
#
_symmetry.space_group_name_H-M   'P 1'
#
loop_
_entity.id
_entity.type
_entity.pdbx_description
1 polymer ?
#
loop_
_entity_poly.entity_id
_entity_poly.type
_entity_poly.pdbx_seq_one_letter_code
_entity_poly.pdbx_strand_id
1 'polypeptide(L)'
;MISSPMCRTLQTAPLAFQTALTSTLKPQRIIAFSEAQGTSGGPCDIGSGPDILPRVVERDKWPVNLSFVKDGWNQKKAGSRYSQSNNSIRARARDARLFLRAKLRELISNGDDDAGIVLITHGGFLHYLTDD
;
A
#
# COMPACT_ATOMS: atom_id res chain seq x y z
N MET A 1 -5.33 6.78 -4.75
CA MET A 1 -3.99 6.60 -4.13
C MET A 1 -3.85 5.22 -3.55
N ILE A 2 -2.62 4.70 -3.50
CA ILE A 2 -2.29 3.39 -2.92
C ILE A 2 -1.20 3.59 -1.88
N SER A 3 -1.28 2.89 -0.76
CA SER A 3 -0.27 2.95 0.31
C SER A 3 -0.01 1.55 0.86
N SER A 4 1.18 1.31 1.41
CA SER A 4 1.35 0.11 2.23
C SER A 4 0.43 0.16 3.46
N PRO A 5 0.05 -0.98 4.07
CA PRO A 5 -0.82 -0.99 5.24
C PRO A 5 -0.11 -0.55 6.53
N MET A 6 1.18 -0.19 6.46
CA MET A 6 1.94 0.29 7.61
C MET A 6 1.43 1.64 8.10
N CYS A 7 1.22 1.80 9.41
CA CYS A 7 0.71 3.06 9.98
C CYS A 7 1.51 4.29 9.54
N ARG A 8 2.85 4.18 9.45
CA ARG A 8 3.68 5.29 8.95
C ARG A 8 3.32 5.71 7.52
N THR A 9 3.05 4.77 6.60
CA THR A 9 2.68 5.10 5.22
C THR A 9 1.22 5.55 5.11
N LEU A 10 0.34 5.02 5.97
CA LEU A 10 -1.05 5.47 6.06
C LEU A 10 -1.17 6.87 6.66
N GLN A 11 -0.29 7.25 7.59
CA GLN A 11 -0.20 8.59 8.14
C GLN A 11 0.42 9.59 7.15
N THR A 12 1.44 9.19 6.39
CA THR A 12 2.06 10.07 5.38
C THR A 12 1.08 10.48 4.28
N ALA A 13 0.20 9.59 3.85
CA ALA A 13 -0.73 9.85 2.76
C ALA A 13 -1.64 11.08 2.97
N PRO A 14 -2.41 11.22 4.08
CA PRO A 14 -3.22 12.40 4.34
C PRO A 14 -2.40 13.67 4.62
N LEU A 15 -1.17 13.54 5.12
CA LEU A 15 -0.29 14.70 5.35
C LEU A 15 0.27 15.26 4.04
N ALA A 16 0.70 14.38 3.12
CA ALA A 16 1.31 14.77 1.86
C ALA A 16 0.27 15.14 0.77
N PHE A 17 -0.91 14.53 0.83
CA PHE A 17 -1.94 14.66 -0.22
C PHE A 17 -3.30 15.10 0.32
N GLN A 18 -3.29 15.96 1.34
CA GLN A 18 -4.51 16.42 2.01
C GLN A 18 -5.56 16.95 1.01
N THR A 19 -5.17 17.87 0.13
CA THR A 19 -6.06 18.49 -0.87
C THR A 19 -6.78 17.48 -1.75
N ALA A 20 -6.08 16.41 -2.16
CA ALA A 20 -6.66 15.38 -3.02
C ALA A 20 -7.57 14.42 -2.23
N LEU A 21 -7.30 14.20 -0.95
CA LEU A 21 -8.08 13.30 -0.09
C LEU A 21 -9.31 13.96 0.54
N THR A 22 -9.31 15.29 0.70
CA THR A 22 -10.44 16.05 1.24
C THR A 22 -11.30 16.72 0.15
N SER A 23 -10.95 16.56 -1.13
CA SER A 23 -11.74 17.09 -2.24
C SER A 23 -13.15 16.52 -2.25
N THR A 24 -14.15 17.41 -2.21
CA THR A 24 -15.57 17.06 -2.29
C THR A 24 -16.02 16.74 -3.72
N LEU A 25 -15.26 17.21 -4.73
CA LEU A 25 -15.57 17.01 -6.14
C LEU A 25 -15.28 15.57 -6.59
N LYS A 26 -14.19 14.98 -6.07
CA LYS A 26 -13.77 13.60 -6.37
C LYS A 26 -13.20 12.98 -5.10
N PRO A 27 -14.05 12.50 -4.17
CA PRO A 27 -13.59 11.95 -2.91
C PRO A 27 -12.71 10.73 -3.15
N GLN A 28 -11.43 10.85 -2.78
CA GLN A 28 -10.47 9.76 -2.93
C GLN A 28 -10.31 8.98 -1.63
N ARG A 29 -10.19 7.65 -1.74
CA ARG A 29 -9.74 6.80 -0.65
C ARG A 29 -8.36 6.23 -0.95
N ILE A 30 -7.60 5.99 0.11
CA ILE A 30 -6.32 5.29 0.07
C ILE A 30 -6.59 3.79 0.02
N ILE A 31 -6.09 3.08 -0.97
CA ILE A 31 -6.10 1.61 -0.96
C ILE A 31 -4.89 1.13 -0.16
N ALA A 32 -5.11 0.43 0.95
CA ALA A 32 -4.03 -0.20 1.71
C ALA A 32 -3.67 -1.54 1.06
N PHE A 33 -2.47 -1.64 0.50
CA PHE A 33 -2.05 -2.74 -0.36
C PHE A 33 -0.83 -3.48 0.20
N SER A 34 -1.05 -4.70 0.68
CA SER A 34 -0.05 -5.50 1.40
C SER A 34 1.24 -5.76 0.63
N GLU A 35 1.18 -5.85 -0.70
CA GLU A 35 2.38 -6.11 -1.51
C GLU A 35 3.41 -4.97 -1.41
N ALA A 36 2.95 -3.74 -1.15
CA ALA A 36 3.79 -2.55 -1.05
C ALA A 36 4.44 -2.34 0.32
N GLN A 37 4.48 -3.36 1.19
CA GLN A 37 5.12 -3.29 2.49
C GLN A 37 6.66 -3.37 2.43
N GLY A 38 7.32 -2.92 3.50
CA GLY A 38 8.76 -2.92 3.65
C GLY A 38 9.39 -4.33 3.62
N THR A 39 10.71 -4.37 3.55
CA THR A 39 11.47 -5.60 3.27
C THR A 39 11.99 -6.30 4.53
N SER A 40 12.12 -5.58 5.65
CA SER A 40 12.68 -6.12 6.88
C SER A 40 11.61 -6.85 7.71
N GLY A 41 12.01 -7.77 8.58
CA GLY A 41 11.11 -8.40 9.56
C GLY A 41 11.37 -7.92 10.98
N GLY A 42 12.01 -6.76 11.13
CA GLY A 42 12.10 -6.10 12.42
C GLY A 42 10.69 -5.70 12.91
N PRO A 43 10.42 -5.62 14.22
CA PRO A 43 9.09 -5.32 14.76
C PRO A 43 8.45 -4.04 14.16
N CYS A 44 9.26 -3.04 13.81
CA CYS A 44 8.82 -1.81 13.18
C CYS A 44 8.28 -1.99 11.74
N ASP A 45 8.53 -3.14 11.10
CA ASP A 45 8.21 -3.41 9.70
C ASP A 45 7.30 -4.65 9.52
N ILE A 46 6.77 -5.20 10.62
CA ILE A 46 5.76 -6.26 10.61
C ILE A 46 4.37 -5.67 10.32
N GLY A 47 4.03 -4.59 11.02
CA GLY A 47 2.73 -3.94 10.92
C GLY A 47 1.65 -4.52 11.83
N SER A 48 0.58 -3.75 11.99
CA SER A 48 -0.53 -4.07 12.89
C SER A 48 -1.32 -5.28 12.38
N GLY A 49 -1.79 -6.13 13.29
CA GLY A 49 -2.69 -7.23 12.95
C GLY A 49 -3.95 -6.74 12.23
N PRO A 50 -4.63 -7.61 11.44
CA PRO A 50 -5.87 -7.27 10.76
C PRO A 50 -7.03 -6.90 11.71
N ASP A 51 -6.93 -7.27 13.00
CA ASP A 51 -7.85 -6.88 14.08
C ASP A 51 -7.54 -5.50 14.68
N ILE A 52 -6.27 -5.08 14.64
CA ILE A 52 -5.80 -3.80 15.19
C ILE A 52 -5.84 -2.68 14.16
N LEU A 53 -5.43 -2.97 12.91
CA LEU A 53 -5.31 -1.96 11.86
C LEU A 53 -6.63 -1.20 11.59
N PRO A 54 -7.80 -1.85 11.51
CA PRO A 54 -9.08 -1.14 11.34
C PRO A 54 -9.37 -0.16 12.47
N ARG A 55 -9.07 -0.53 13.72
CA ARG A 55 -9.28 0.33 14.90
C ARG A 55 -8.39 1.57 14.85
N VAL A 56 -7.14 1.43 14.38
CA VAL A 56 -6.22 2.56 14.18
C VAL A 56 -6.74 3.49 13.08
N VAL A 57 -7.12 2.94 11.93
CA VAL A 57 -7.68 3.71 10.81
C VAL A 57 -8.93 4.49 11.23
N GLU A 58 -9.83 3.86 11.98
CA GLU A 58 -11.04 4.47 12.49
C GLU A 58 -10.75 5.58 13.51
N ARG A 59 -9.92 5.29 14.52
CA ARG A 59 -9.50 6.25 15.56
C ARG A 59 -8.92 7.53 14.94
N ASP A 60 -8.04 7.35 13.96
CA ASP A 60 -7.32 8.46 13.32
C ASP A 60 -8.06 9.05 12.11
N LYS A 61 -9.27 8.55 11.82
CA LYS A 61 -10.16 8.99 10.73
C LYS A 61 -9.49 9.00 9.36
N TRP A 62 -8.61 8.03 9.09
CA TRP A 62 -7.94 7.95 7.79
C TRP A 62 -8.90 7.39 6.72
N PRO A 63 -8.99 8.01 5.53
CA PRO A 63 -9.91 7.57 4.46
C PRO A 63 -9.34 6.34 3.72
N VAL A 64 -9.21 5.21 4.42
CA VAL A 64 -8.50 4.02 3.94
C VAL A 64 -9.48 2.88 3.63
N ASN A 65 -9.30 2.27 2.46
CA ASN A 65 -9.92 1.00 2.09
C ASN A 65 -8.96 -0.16 2.43
N LEU A 66 -9.35 -1.00 3.38
CA LEU A 66 -8.58 -2.15 3.86
C LEU A 66 -8.87 -3.47 3.12
N SER A 67 -9.71 -3.48 2.09
CA SER A 67 -10.10 -4.72 1.36
C SER A 67 -8.93 -5.51 0.74
N PHE A 68 -7.78 -4.88 0.55
CA PHE A 68 -6.55 -5.48 0.03
C PHE A 68 -5.54 -5.87 1.13
N VAL A 69 -5.91 -5.68 2.40
CA VAL A 69 -5.17 -6.17 3.56
C VAL A 69 -5.74 -7.54 3.92
N LYS A 70 -5.06 -8.59 3.49
CA LYS A 70 -5.51 -9.98 3.71
C LYS A 70 -4.98 -10.53 5.03
N ASP A 71 -5.64 -11.57 5.54
CA ASP A 71 -5.13 -12.31 6.69
C ASP A 71 -3.72 -12.82 6.41
N GLY A 72 -2.86 -12.68 7.42
CA GLY A 72 -1.46 -13.05 7.30
C GLY A 72 -0.56 -12.06 6.55
N TRP A 73 -1.04 -10.87 6.17
CA TRP A 73 -0.23 -9.86 5.47
C TRP A 73 1.06 -9.48 6.23
N ASN A 74 0.99 -9.50 7.56
CA ASN A 74 2.09 -9.19 8.47
C ASN A 74 2.93 -10.42 8.88
N GLN A 75 2.73 -11.59 8.26
CA GLN A 75 3.46 -12.82 8.61
C GLN A 75 4.78 -12.92 7.83
N LYS A 76 5.85 -12.33 8.37
CA LYS A 76 7.19 -12.30 7.74
C LYS A 76 8.08 -13.52 8.02
N LYS A 77 7.48 -14.68 8.29
CA LYS A 77 8.22 -15.95 8.54
C LYS A 77 8.99 -16.37 7.28
N ALA A 78 10.09 -17.12 7.48
CA ALA A 78 10.84 -17.69 6.36
C ALA A 78 9.93 -18.54 5.46
N GLY A 79 10.10 -18.43 4.14
CA GLY A 79 9.28 -19.13 3.15
C GLY A 79 7.88 -18.53 2.91
N SER A 80 7.44 -17.54 3.70
CA SER A 80 6.16 -16.86 3.44
C SER A 80 6.26 -15.91 2.25
N ARG A 81 5.10 -15.52 1.71
CA ARG A 81 4.98 -14.45 0.70
C ARG A 81 5.62 -13.14 1.15
N TYR A 82 5.55 -12.86 2.44
CA TYR A 82 5.99 -11.62 3.06
C TYR A 82 7.37 -11.73 3.72
N SER A 83 8.08 -12.86 3.50
CA SER A 83 9.42 -13.06 4.04
C SER A 83 10.41 -12.01 3.53
N GLN A 84 11.53 -11.89 4.24
CA GLN A 84 12.64 -10.99 3.89
C GLN A 84 13.48 -11.50 2.72
N SER A 85 13.15 -12.65 2.12
CA SER A 85 13.94 -13.20 1.02
C SER A 85 13.80 -12.34 -0.23
N ASN A 86 14.90 -12.18 -0.98
CA ASN A 86 14.90 -11.42 -2.24
C ASN A 86 13.86 -11.96 -3.22
N ASN A 87 13.65 -13.28 -3.27
CA ASN A 87 12.65 -13.91 -4.13
C ASN A 87 11.23 -13.52 -3.73
N SER A 88 10.90 -13.55 -2.44
CA SER A 88 9.59 -13.07 -1.94
C SER A 88 9.39 -11.60 -2.29
N ILE A 89 10.38 -10.74 -2.03
CA ILE A 89 10.25 -9.30 -2.26
C ILE A 89 10.10 -9.00 -3.76
N ARG A 90 10.91 -9.63 -4.64
CA ARG A 90 10.78 -9.50 -6.11
C ARG A 90 9.40 -9.93 -6.62
N ALA A 91 8.87 -11.04 -6.08
CA ALA A 91 7.53 -11.50 -6.43
C ALA A 91 6.45 -10.47 -6.05
N ARG A 92 6.52 -9.92 -4.83
CA ARG A 92 5.62 -8.85 -4.38
C ARG A 92 5.75 -7.58 -5.24
N ALA A 93 6.98 -7.18 -5.58
CA ALA A 93 7.23 -6.03 -6.44
C ALA A 93 6.66 -6.22 -7.86
N ARG A 94 6.80 -7.43 -8.44
CA ARG A 94 6.17 -7.78 -9.72
C ARG A 94 4.65 -7.65 -9.63
N ASP A 95 4.05 -8.26 -8.61
CA ASP A 95 2.60 -8.25 -8.43
C ASP A 95 2.08 -6.83 -8.15
N ALA A 96 2.86 -5.99 -7.46
CA ALA A 96 2.58 -4.58 -7.29
C ALA A 96 2.59 -3.81 -8.61
N ARG A 97 3.60 -4.00 -9.47
CA ARG A 97 3.61 -3.39 -10.82
C ARG A 97 2.40 -3.80 -11.64
N LEU A 98 2.01 -5.09 -11.60
CA LEU A 98 0.82 -5.58 -12.30
C LEU A 98 -0.46 -4.93 -11.77
N PHE A 99 -0.60 -4.81 -10.45
CA PHE A 99 -1.73 -4.14 -9.82
C PHE A 99 -1.82 -2.65 -10.21
N LEU A 100 -0.70 -1.92 -10.15
CA LEU A 100 -0.65 -0.51 -10.54
C LEU A 100 -1.05 -0.32 -12.02
N ARG A 101 -0.51 -1.16 -12.91
CA ARG A 101 -0.87 -1.13 -14.34
C ARG A 101 -2.35 -1.43 -14.58
N ALA A 102 -2.92 -2.39 -13.85
CA ALA A 102 -4.34 -2.71 -13.95
C ALA A 102 -5.21 -1.55 -13.47
N LYS A 103 -4.85 -0.92 -12.34
CA LYS A 103 -5.56 0.25 -11.82
C LYS A 103 -5.48 1.45 -12.75
N LEU A 104 -4.34 1.67 -13.40
CA LEU A 104 -4.20 2.77 -14.36
C LEU A 104 -5.10 2.54 -15.57
N ARG A 105 -5.13 1.32 -16.11
CA ARG A 105 -6.03 0.96 -17.22
C ARG A 105 -7.51 1.11 -16.84
N GLU A 106 -7.89 0.73 -15.63
CA GLU A 106 -9.26 0.89 -15.13
C GLU A 106 -9.67 2.37 -15.07
N LEU A 107 -8.78 3.25 -14.61
CA LEU A 107 -9.02 4.70 -14.59
C LEU A 107 -9.20 5.26 -16.00
N ILE A 108 -8.29 4.92 -16.92
CA ILE A 108 -8.36 5.35 -18.32
C ILE A 108 -9.65 4.84 -18.98
N SER A 109 -10.03 3.57 -18.77
CA SER A 109 -11.26 3.02 -19.34
C SER A 109 -12.53 3.67 -18.81
N ASN A 110 -12.46 4.31 -17.63
CA ASN A 110 -13.55 5.05 -17.03
C ASN A 110 -13.58 6.53 -17.46
N GLY A 111 -12.77 6.93 -18.44
CA GLY A 111 -12.75 8.28 -19.02
C GLY A 111 -11.83 9.28 -18.30
N ASP A 112 -10.86 8.79 -17.52
CA ASP A 112 -9.84 9.62 -16.87
C ASP A 112 -8.58 9.68 -17.75
N ASP A 113 -8.58 10.58 -18.74
CA ASP A 113 -7.51 10.70 -19.75
C ASP A 113 -6.18 11.23 -19.18
N ASP A 114 -6.20 11.78 -17.96
CA ASP A 114 -5.02 12.26 -17.21
C ASP A 114 -4.84 11.45 -15.90
N ALA A 115 -5.10 10.14 -15.98
CA ALA A 115 -5.03 9.27 -14.81
C ALA A 115 -3.60 9.14 -14.26
N GLY A 116 -3.41 9.54 -13.00
CA GLY A 116 -2.18 9.34 -12.23
C GLY A 116 -2.37 8.37 -11.07
N ILE A 117 -1.30 7.61 -10.74
CA ILE A 117 -1.26 6.79 -9.52
C ILE A 117 -0.10 7.21 -8.64
N VAL A 118 -0.43 7.51 -7.38
CA VAL A 118 0.56 7.67 -6.31
C VAL A 118 0.60 6.39 -5.48
N LEU A 119 1.81 5.84 -5.29
CA LEU A 119 2.11 4.76 -4.36
C LEU A 119 2.98 5.29 -3.20
N ILE A 120 2.46 5.24 -1.97
CA ILE A 120 3.24 5.50 -0.76
C ILE A 120 3.78 4.19 -0.19
N THR A 121 5.10 4.02 -0.18
CA THR A 121 5.77 2.78 0.25
C THR A 121 7.08 3.08 0.99
N HIS A 122 8.04 2.15 1.01
CA HIS A 122 9.25 2.17 1.84
C HIS A 122 10.50 2.17 0.97
N GLY A 123 11.56 2.87 1.40
CA GLY A 123 12.82 2.96 0.66
C GLY A 123 13.38 1.60 0.25
N GLY A 124 13.49 0.66 1.20
CA GLY A 124 13.99 -0.69 0.90
C GLY A 124 13.15 -1.49 -0.09
N PHE A 125 11.84 -1.21 -0.19
CA PHE A 125 10.96 -1.87 -1.17
C PHE A 125 11.03 -1.21 -2.54
N LEU A 126 11.30 0.11 -2.59
CA LEU A 126 11.39 0.84 -3.85
C LEU A 126 12.42 0.23 -4.79
N HIS A 127 13.60 -0.14 -4.29
CA HIS A 127 14.63 -0.80 -5.09
C HIS A 127 14.12 -1.99 -5.91
N TYR A 128 13.26 -2.82 -5.30
CA TYR A 128 12.66 -3.98 -5.97
C TYR A 128 11.52 -3.60 -6.93
N LEU A 129 10.81 -2.52 -6.60
CA LEU A 129 9.70 -2.01 -7.39
C LEU A 129 10.21 -1.37 -8.69
N THR A 130 11.26 -0.55 -8.59
CA THR A 130 11.91 0.18 -9.69
C THR A 130 12.95 -0.66 -10.43
N ASP A 131 13.44 -1.74 -9.81
CA ASP A 131 14.51 -2.60 -10.35
C ASP A 131 15.84 -1.84 -10.49
N ASP A 132 16.23 -1.13 -9.44
CA ASP A 132 17.48 -0.33 -9.34
C ASP A 132 18.55 -0.93 -8.40
#